data_AF-A0A8C1LMQ3-F1
#
_entry.id   AF-A0A8C1LMQ3-F1
#
_cell.length_a   1.000
_cell.length_b   1.000
_cell.length_c   1.000
_cell.angle_alpha   90.00
_cell.angle_beta   90.00
_cell.angle_gamma   90.00
#
_symmetry.space_group_name_H-M   'P 1'
#
loop_
_entity.id
_entity.type
_entity.pdbx_description
1 polymer ?
#
loop_
_entity_poly.entity_id
_entity_poly.type
_entity_poly.pdbx_seq_one_letter_code
_entity_poly.pdbx_strand_id
1 'polypeptide(L)'
;MFLIKTSINPVLDIHVEQQCCWFSLSRVSVSSVRSPVMAGGLFAVDRKWFWELGGYDTGLEIWGGEQYEISFKVWMCGGRMEDIPCSRVGHIYRKYMPYKVPGGVSLPRNLKRVAEVWMDEYAEFIYQRRPEYRHLSAGDVSAQKELRSRLNCRSFKWFMTEVAWDLPKHYPPVEPPAAAWGELRNIGSGLCMESKHFSSGSPIRLEKCLKGRGEPTWSHGQVFTFGWREDIRVGDPLHTKKVCFDAVSHNSPVTLYDCHGMKGNQLWAYRKDKSLYHPISNSCVDSDAAQKRIFMNSCDSSSLSQQWLFQNTNATVLDSFNSNH
;
A
#
# COMPACT_ATOMS: atom_id res chain seq x y z
N MET A 1 -32.31 -5.29 -7.89
CA MET A 1 -31.70 -6.48 -8.54
C MET A 1 -30.49 -6.86 -7.71
N PHE A 2 -30.31 -8.12 -7.32
CA PHE A 2 -29.06 -8.57 -6.69
C PHE A 2 -28.08 -8.90 -7.81
N LEU A 3 -26.98 -8.15 -7.88
CA LEU A 3 -25.89 -8.43 -8.81
C LEU A 3 -24.78 -9.09 -8.02
N ILE A 4 -24.58 -10.39 -8.29
CA ILE A 4 -23.44 -11.15 -7.79
C ILE A 4 -22.50 -11.32 -8.97
N LYS A 5 -21.38 -10.59 -8.95
CA LYS A 5 -20.28 -10.77 -9.91
C LYS A 5 -19.07 -11.20 -9.09
N THR A 6 -18.45 -12.34 -9.30
CA THR A 6 -17.21 -12.63 -8.54
C THR A 6 -16.05 -11.82 -9.12
N SER A 7 -15.64 -10.71 -8.47
CA SER A 7 -14.47 -9.91 -8.85
C SER A 7 -13.52 -9.80 -7.65
N ILE A 8 -12.25 -10.18 -7.84
CA ILE A 8 -11.20 -10.21 -6.81
C ILE A 8 -9.99 -9.45 -7.35
N ASN A 9 -9.60 -8.35 -6.69
CA ASN A 9 -8.39 -7.55 -6.94
C ASN A 9 -7.10 -8.30 -6.57
N PRO A 10 -6.08 -8.31 -7.45
CA PRO A 10 -4.70 -8.33 -6.95
C PRO A 10 -3.78 -7.25 -7.54
N VAL A 11 -4.24 -6.27 -8.34
CA VAL A 11 -3.30 -5.38 -9.08
C VAL A 11 -3.72 -3.91 -9.17
N LEU A 12 -4.33 -3.38 -8.10
CA LEU A 12 -4.24 -1.96 -7.76
C LEU A 12 -3.94 -1.89 -6.27
N ASP A 13 -2.87 -1.18 -5.92
CA ASP A 13 -2.31 -1.11 -4.57
C ASP A 13 -3.15 -0.23 -3.63
N ILE A 14 -4.40 -0.62 -3.45
CA ILE A 14 -5.26 -0.22 -2.34
C ILE A 14 -5.63 -1.54 -1.66
N HIS A 15 -4.87 -1.91 -0.63
CA HIS A 15 -5.30 -2.98 0.26
C HIS A 15 -6.50 -2.45 1.04
N VAL A 16 -7.71 -2.88 0.66
CA VAL A 16 -8.86 -2.81 1.56
C VAL A 16 -8.68 -3.98 2.54
N GLU A 17 -7.89 -3.74 3.58
CA GLU A 17 -7.72 -4.69 4.68
C GLU A 17 -8.96 -4.59 5.57
N GLN A 18 -9.87 -5.57 5.46
CA GLN A 18 -10.98 -5.70 6.40
C GLN A 18 -10.42 -6.11 7.75
N GLN A 19 -10.28 -5.15 8.67
CA GLN A 19 -10.05 -5.44 10.08
C GLN A 19 -11.21 -6.28 10.63
N CYS A 20 -10.89 -7.52 11.01
CA CYS A 20 -11.76 -8.32 11.87
C CYS A 20 -11.78 -7.71 13.27
N CYS A 21 -12.66 -6.74 13.50
CA CYS A 21 -12.96 -6.30 14.86
C CYS A 21 -13.85 -7.34 15.56
N TRP A 22 -13.30 -7.97 16.60
CA TRP A 22 -14.07 -8.68 17.62
C TRP A 22 -14.81 -7.64 18.47
N PHE A 23 -16.09 -7.41 18.21
CA PHE A 23 -16.93 -6.59 19.09
C PHE A 23 -17.82 -7.46 19.99
N SER A 24 -17.67 -7.24 21.29
CA SER A 24 -18.55 -7.71 22.36
C SER A 24 -20.01 -7.35 22.09
N LEU A 25 -20.91 -8.30 22.35
CA LEU A 25 -22.37 -8.18 22.20
C LEU A 25 -22.94 -7.17 23.21
N SER A 26 -22.92 -5.90 22.85
CA SER A 26 -23.85 -4.89 23.36
C SER A 26 -24.59 -4.31 22.17
N ARG A 27 -25.90 -4.03 22.33
CA ARG A 27 -26.79 -3.56 21.25
C ARG A 27 -26.34 -2.17 20.75
N VAL A 28 -25.36 -2.16 19.85
CA VAL A 28 -25.03 -1.00 19.03
C VAL A 28 -26.04 -0.94 17.90
N SER A 29 -26.67 0.22 17.71
CA SER A 29 -27.40 0.51 16.46
C SER A 29 -26.38 0.44 15.32
N VAL A 30 -26.39 -0.67 14.59
CA VAL A 30 -25.48 -0.87 13.45
C VAL A 30 -26.09 -0.15 12.25
N SER A 31 -25.73 1.13 12.06
CA SER A 31 -26.12 1.92 10.90
C SER A 31 -25.29 1.55 9.67
N SER A 32 -25.79 1.89 8.48
CA SER A 32 -24.99 1.80 7.26
C SER A 32 -23.79 2.74 7.30
N VAL A 33 -22.68 2.33 6.68
CA VAL A 33 -21.44 3.11 6.62
C VAL A 33 -21.13 3.44 5.17
N ARG A 34 -20.83 4.70 4.88
CA ARG A 34 -20.47 5.14 3.52
C ARG A 34 -19.12 4.57 3.14
N SER A 35 -19.02 4.03 1.93
CA SER A 35 -17.78 3.50 1.37
C SER A 35 -17.45 4.24 0.06
N PRO A 36 -16.22 4.75 -0.13
CA PRO A 36 -15.84 5.40 -1.38
C PRO A 36 -15.80 4.46 -2.58
N VAL A 37 -15.38 3.20 -2.36
CA VAL A 37 -15.19 2.19 -3.41
C VAL A 37 -15.66 0.83 -2.89
N MET A 38 -16.53 0.15 -3.61
CA MET A 38 -16.88 -1.23 -3.28
C MET A 38 -15.82 -2.23 -3.75
N ALA A 39 -15.78 -3.41 -3.11
CA ALA A 39 -14.94 -4.52 -3.57
C ALA A 39 -15.29 -4.98 -5.01
N GLY A 40 -16.54 -4.75 -5.43
CA GLY A 40 -17.04 -4.96 -6.78
C GLY A 40 -18.03 -6.10 -6.88
N GLY A 41 -17.76 -7.21 -6.18
CA GLY A 41 -18.42 -8.45 -6.53
C GLY A 41 -19.81 -8.71 -5.95
N LEU A 42 -20.15 -8.00 -4.87
CA LEU A 42 -21.36 -8.22 -4.10
C LEU A 42 -21.98 -6.85 -3.84
N PHE A 43 -23.11 -6.57 -4.50
CA PHE A 43 -23.86 -5.34 -4.25
C PHE A 43 -25.33 -5.50 -4.67
N ALA A 44 -26.16 -4.61 -4.15
CA ALA A 44 -27.55 -4.47 -4.56
C ALA A 44 -27.77 -3.05 -5.08
N VAL A 45 -28.46 -2.95 -6.21
CA VAL A 45 -28.79 -1.67 -6.82
C VAL A 45 -30.20 -1.73 -7.40
N ASP A 46 -30.90 -0.61 -7.39
CA ASP A 46 -32.14 -0.49 -8.14
C ASP A 46 -31.86 -0.71 -9.63
N ARG A 47 -32.71 -1.50 -10.28
CA ARG A 47 -32.50 -1.90 -11.68
C ARG A 47 -32.58 -0.68 -12.61
N LYS A 48 -33.51 0.23 -12.35
CA LYS A 48 -33.70 1.42 -13.18
C LYS A 48 -32.51 2.35 -13.01
N TRP A 49 -32.09 2.61 -11.77
CA TRP A 49 -30.91 3.42 -11.47
C TRP A 49 -29.62 2.87 -12.10
N PHE A 50 -29.43 1.54 -12.08
CA PHE A 50 -28.27 0.92 -12.73
C PHE A 50 -28.19 1.24 -14.23
N TRP A 51 -29.32 1.22 -14.94
CA TRP A 51 -29.38 1.54 -16.36
C TRP A 51 -29.38 3.06 -16.62
N GLU A 52 -29.90 3.88 -15.71
CA GLU A 52 -29.75 5.34 -15.75
C GLU A 52 -28.27 5.74 -15.67
N LEU A 53 -27.45 5.03 -14.87
CA LEU A 53 -25.99 5.15 -14.84
C LEU A 53 -25.27 4.55 -16.07
N GLY A 54 -26.00 3.99 -17.03
CA GLY A 54 -25.45 3.34 -18.23
C GLY A 54 -24.82 1.96 -17.99
N GLY A 55 -25.07 1.33 -16.85
CA GLY A 55 -24.46 0.06 -16.47
C GLY A 55 -22.92 0.14 -16.39
N TYR A 56 -22.25 -0.96 -16.73
CA TYR A 56 -20.79 -1.00 -16.87
C TYR A 56 -20.36 -0.54 -18.27
N ASP A 57 -19.17 0.04 -18.36
CA ASP A 57 -18.51 0.31 -19.64
C ASP A 57 -18.30 -1.01 -20.40
N THR A 58 -18.97 -1.14 -21.54
CA THR A 58 -18.93 -2.32 -22.39
C THR A 58 -17.55 -2.55 -23.04
N GLY A 59 -16.66 -1.54 -22.98
CA GLY A 59 -15.27 -1.67 -23.38
C GLY A 59 -14.35 -2.27 -22.31
N LEU A 60 -14.83 -2.50 -21.09
CA LEU A 60 -14.08 -3.20 -20.05
C LEU A 60 -14.01 -4.70 -20.38
N GLU A 61 -12.79 -5.22 -20.42
CA GLU A 61 -12.52 -6.62 -20.67
C GLU A 61 -12.63 -7.45 -19.37
N ILE A 62 -12.64 -8.77 -19.54
CA ILE A 62 -12.79 -9.87 -18.55
C ILE A 62 -12.74 -9.47 -17.06
N TRP A 63 -11.65 -8.83 -16.60
CA TRP A 63 -11.47 -8.59 -15.18
C TRP A 63 -10.79 -7.25 -14.85
N GLY A 64 -11.38 -6.54 -13.87
CA GLY A 64 -10.82 -5.40 -13.17
C GLY A 64 -11.17 -4.05 -13.80
N GLY A 65 -11.39 -3.04 -12.96
CA GLY A 65 -11.76 -1.67 -13.36
C GLY A 65 -13.22 -1.37 -13.11
N GLU A 66 -14.11 -2.36 -13.27
CA GLU A 66 -15.55 -2.17 -13.16
C GLU A 66 -15.99 -1.67 -11.77
N GLN A 67 -15.29 -2.10 -10.72
CA GLN A 67 -15.59 -1.71 -9.34
C GLN A 67 -15.30 -0.24 -9.10
N TYR A 68 -14.26 0.31 -9.73
CA TYR A 68 -13.93 1.73 -9.65
C TYR A 68 -14.89 2.55 -10.49
N GLU A 69 -15.16 2.10 -11.72
CA GLU A 69 -16.07 2.78 -12.65
C GLU A 69 -17.45 3.04 -12.02
N ILE A 70 -18.09 1.99 -11.51
CA ILE A 70 -19.42 2.13 -10.93
C ILE A 70 -19.41 2.87 -9.59
N SER A 71 -18.33 2.74 -8.80
CA SER A 71 -18.16 3.51 -7.55
C SER A 71 -18.11 5.01 -7.84
N PHE A 72 -17.33 5.41 -8.85
CA PHE A 72 -17.22 6.80 -9.28
C PHE A 72 -18.53 7.30 -9.90
N LYS A 73 -19.18 6.51 -10.77
CA LYS A 73 -20.53 6.82 -11.30
C LYS A 73 -21.53 7.10 -10.18
N VAL A 74 -21.64 6.20 -9.20
CA VAL A 74 -22.60 6.34 -8.10
C VAL A 74 -22.35 7.62 -7.32
N TRP A 75 -21.12 7.87 -6.87
CA TRP A 75 -20.83 9.06 -6.06
C TRP A 75 -20.89 10.37 -6.84
N MET A 76 -20.25 10.42 -8.01
CA MET A 76 -20.12 11.65 -8.77
C MET A 76 -21.44 12.05 -9.43
N CYS A 77 -22.32 11.10 -9.75
CA CYS A 77 -23.58 11.35 -10.48
C CYS A 77 -24.82 11.34 -9.58
N GLY A 78 -24.67 11.63 -8.28
CA GLY A 78 -25.80 11.94 -7.37
C GLY A 78 -26.34 10.77 -6.54
N GLY A 79 -25.70 9.61 -6.59
CA GLY A 79 -25.98 8.47 -5.73
C GLY A 79 -25.16 8.44 -4.44
N ARG A 80 -25.25 7.31 -3.74
CA ARG A 80 -24.45 6.99 -2.54
C ARG A 80 -24.15 5.50 -2.51
N MET A 81 -23.06 5.15 -1.84
CA MET A 81 -22.64 3.76 -1.68
C MET A 81 -22.39 3.46 -0.20
N GLU A 82 -22.96 2.36 0.27
CA GLU A 82 -23.00 2.02 1.69
C GLU A 82 -22.70 0.54 1.90
N ASP A 83 -21.81 0.26 2.84
CA ASP A 83 -21.63 -1.07 3.42
C ASP A 83 -22.67 -1.26 4.53
N ILE A 84 -23.36 -2.40 4.51
CA ILE A 84 -24.43 -2.75 5.44
C ILE A 84 -23.93 -3.84 6.39
N PRO A 85 -23.47 -3.53 7.62
CA PRO A 85 -22.80 -4.54 8.44
C PRO A 85 -23.75 -5.66 8.93
N CYS A 86 -25.06 -5.43 8.87
CA CYS A 86 -26.10 -6.44 9.12
C CYS A 86 -26.31 -7.42 7.96
N SER A 87 -25.81 -7.13 6.75
CA SER A 87 -25.88 -8.01 5.59
C SER A 87 -24.51 -8.61 5.33
N ARG A 88 -24.37 -9.93 5.52
CA ARG A 88 -23.07 -10.62 5.46
C ARG A 88 -23.13 -11.78 4.47
N VAL A 89 -22.17 -11.82 3.56
CA VAL A 89 -22.02 -12.88 2.56
C VAL A 89 -20.58 -13.37 2.60
N GLY A 90 -20.40 -14.67 2.78
CA GLY A 90 -19.07 -15.29 2.71
C GLY A 90 -18.58 -15.34 1.27
N HIS A 91 -17.32 -14.97 1.05
CA HIS A 91 -16.68 -15.01 -0.26
C HIS A 91 -15.35 -15.78 -0.17
N ILE A 92 -15.15 -16.74 -1.08
CA ILE A 92 -13.92 -17.55 -1.12
C ILE A 92 -12.87 -16.83 -1.96
N TYR A 93 -11.84 -16.29 -1.31
CA TYR A 93 -10.68 -15.73 -1.99
C TYR A 93 -9.81 -16.84 -2.57
N ARG A 94 -9.48 -16.73 -3.85
CA ARG A 94 -8.67 -17.72 -4.56
C ARG A 94 -7.19 -17.51 -4.23
N LYS A 95 -6.43 -18.60 -4.07
CA LYS A 95 -4.97 -18.56 -3.93
C LYS A 95 -4.26 -18.16 -5.24
N TYR A 96 -4.84 -18.52 -6.38
CA TYR A 96 -4.36 -18.16 -7.72
C TYR A 96 -5.54 -18.14 -8.72
N MET A 97 -5.36 -17.51 -9.88
CA MET A 97 -6.35 -17.53 -10.95
C MET A 97 -6.31 -18.89 -11.69
N PRO A 98 -7.38 -19.70 -11.67
CA PRO A 98 -7.35 -21.05 -12.24
C PRO A 98 -7.65 -21.08 -13.75
N TYR A 99 -8.02 -19.94 -14.35
CA TYR A 99 -8.37 -19.83 -15.76
C TYR A 99 -7.32 -19.03 -16.53
N LYS A 100 -7.13 -19.37 -17.80
CA LYS A 100 -6.29 -18.59 -18.70
C LYS A 100 -7.07 -17.37 -19.18
N VAL A 101 -6.47 -16.20 -19.04
CA VAL A 101 -6.96 -14.97 -19.66
C VAL A 101 -6.48 -15.02 -21.13
N PRO A 102 -7.38 -14.92 -22.12
CA PRO A 102 -7.02 -14.82 -23.54
C PRO A 102 -5.95 -13.73 -23.76
N GLY A 103 -5.01 -13.99 -24.67
CA GLY A 103 -3.98 -13.01 -25.03
C GLY A 103 -4.59 -11.71 -25.54
N GLY A 104 -4.03 -10.57 -25.11
CA GLY A 104 -4.50 -9.22 -25.49
C GLY A 104 -5.44 -8.57 -24.47
N VAL A 105 -6.01 -9.33 -23.53
CA VAL A 105 -6.79 -8.76 -22.43
C VAL A 105 -5.88 -8.12 -21.39
N SER A 106 -6.12 -6.85 -21.09
CA SER A 106 -5.19 -6.05 -20.29
C SER A 106 -5.92 -5.27 -19.19
N LEU A 107 -5.72 -5.68 -17.93
CA LEU A 107 -6.11 -4.86 -16.78
C LEU A 107 -5.62 -3.41 -16.92
N PRO A 108 -4.37 -3.13 -17.32
CA PRO A 108 -3.93 -1.77 -17.64
C PRO A 108 -4.86 -1.00 -18.57
N ARG A 109 -5.42 -1.65 -19.60
CA ARG A 109 -6.36 -1.01 -20.53
C ARG A 109 -7.66 -0.64 -19.82
N ASN A 110 -8.24 -1.57 -19.06
CA ASN A 110 -9.45 -1.30 -18.27
C ASN A 110 -9.26 -0.14 -17.29
N LEU A 111 -8.16 -0.14 -16.53
CA LEU A 111 -7.84 0.92 -15.59
C LEU A 111 -7.63 2.25 -16.29
N LYS A 112 -6.98 2.25 -17.46
CA LYS A 112 -6.81 3.46 -18.26
C LYS A 112 -8.17 4.00 -18.74
N ARG A 113 -9.09 3.15 -19.22
CA ARG A 113 -10.44 3.59 -19.60
C ARG A 113 -11.17 4.29 -18.46
N VAL A 114 -11.11 3.70 -17.26
CA VAL A 114 -11.72 4.30 -16.07
C VAL A 114 -11.05 5.63 -15.72
N ALA A 115 -9.72 5.68 -15.73
CA ALA A 115 -8.96 6.89 -15.41
C ALA A 115 -9.27 8.05 -16.37
N GLU A 116 -9.24 7.79 -17.68
CA GLU A 116 -9.48 8.77 -18.74
C GLU A 116 -10.90 9.33 -18.75
N VAL A 117 -11.88 8.57 -18.24
CA VAL A 117 -13.29 8.99 -18.22
C VAL A 117 -13.64 9.65 -16.89
N TRP A 118 -13.14 9.14 -15.76
CA TRP A 118 -13.68 9.46 -14.43
C TRP A 118 -12.69 10.16 -13.51
N MET A 119 -11.38 10.07 -13.71
CA MET A 119 -10.39 10.51 -12.72
C MET A 119 -9.81 11.92 -12.95
N ASP A 120 -10.19 12.60 -14.03
CA ASP A 120 -9.73 13.96 -14.35
C ASP A 120 -8.19 14.09 -14.24
N GLU A 121 -7.69 15.15 -13.61
CA GLU A 121 -6.26 15.37 -13.38
C GLU A 121 -5.59 14.29 -12.52
N TYR A 122 -6.35 13.49 -11.75
CA TYR A 122 -5.78 12.46 -10.88
C TYR A 122 -5.31 11.22 -11.65
N ALA A 123 -5.73 11.05 -12.91
CA ALA A 123 -5.20 10.01 -13.78
C ALA A 123 -3.67 10.11 -13.93
N GLU A 124 -3.13 11.32 -13.87
CA GLU A 124 -1.70 11.60 -13.96
C GLU A 124 -0.89 10.92 -12.84
N PHE A 125 -1.45 10.80 -11.62
CA PHE A 125 -0.78 10.12 -10.51
C PHE A 125 -0.65 8.60 -10.71
N ILE A 126 -1.53 8.01 -11.54
CA ILE A 126 -1.38 6.62 -11.98
C ILE A 126 -0.22 6.53 -12.98
N TYR A 127 -0.16 7.44 -13.94
CA TYR A 127 0.85 7.45 -15.00
C TYR A 127 2.27 7.72 -14.49
N GLN A 128 2.41 8.49 -13.42
CA GLN A 128 3.70 8.67 -12.75
C GLN A 128 4.25 7.37 -12.14
N ARG A 129 3.37 6.48 -11.67
CA ARG A 129 3.74 5.19 -11.08
C ARG A 129 3.81 4.06 -12.11
N ARG A 130 3.09 4.21 -13.22
CA ARG A 130 3.03 3.27 -14.34
C ARG A 130 3.22 4.04 -15.65
N PRO A 131 4.45 4.48 -15.98
CA PRO A 131 4.71 5.28 -17.19
C PRO A 131 4.24 4.62 -18.48
N GLU A 132 4.23 3.28 -18.53
CA GLU A 132 3.75 2.49 -19.66
C GLU A 132 2.25 2.74 -19.97
N TYR A 133 1.47 3.22 -19.01
CA TYR A 133 0.06 3.54 -19.21
C TYR A 133 -0.12 4.77 -20.09
N ARG A 134 0.86 5.68 -20.20
CA ARG A 134 0.73 6.88 -21.06
C ARG A 134 0.54 6.52 -22.52
N HIS A 135 1.30 5.54 -22.99
CA HIS A 135 1.36 5.16 -24.41
C HIS A 135 0.40 4.00 -24.73
N LEU A 136 -0.21 3.41 -23.70
CA LEU A 136 -1.25 2.41 -23.84
C LEU A 136 -2.52 3.02 -24.44
N SER A 137 -3.11 2.40 -25.46
CA SER A 137 -4.42 2.83 -25.99
C SER A 137 -5.54 2.40 -25.03
N ALA A 138 -6.43 3.34 -24.68
CA ALA A 138 -7.66 3.04 -23.94
C ALA A 138 -8.78 2.49 -24.86
N GLY A 139 -8.58 2.51 -26.19
CA GLY A 139 -9.67 2.37 -27.16
C GLY A 139 -10.59 3.60 -27.15
N ASP A 140 -11.75 3.49 -27.80
CA ASP A 140 -12.73 4.58 -27.83
C ASP A 140 -13.47 4.69 -26.48
N VAL A 141 -13.41 5.88 -25.89
CA VAL A 141 -14.08 6.23 -24.62
C VAL A 141 -15.10 7.35 -24.79
N SER A 142 -15.40 7.75 -26.04
CA SER A 142 -16.26 8.90 -26.35
C SER A 142 -17.66 8.76 -25.77
N ALA A 143 -18.28 7.59 -25.95
CA ALA A 143 -19.61 7.31 -25.39
C ALA A 143 -19.64 7.38 -23.86
N GLN A 144 -18.57 6.98 -23.18
CA GLN A 144 -18.48 7.05 -21.71
C GLN A 144 -18.29 8.49 -21.23
N LYS A 145 -17.50 9.30 -21.94
CA LYS A 145 -17.35 10.74 -21.66
C LYS A 145 -18.66 11.49 -21.89
N GLU A 146 -19.39 11.17 -22.96
CA GLU A 146 -20.71 11.73 -23.22
C GLU A 146 -21.73 11.35 -22.14
N LEU A 147 -21.73 10.07 -21.71
CA LEU A 147 -22.56 9.61 -20.59
C LEU A 147 -22.30 10.42 -19.32
N ARG A 148 -21.03 10.61 -18.94
CA ARG A 148 -20.65 11.41 -17.76
C ARG A 148 -21.16 12.85 -17.87
N SER A 149 -21.03 13.47 -19.05
CA SER A 149 -21.52 14.81 -19.32
C SER A 149 -23.04 14.91 -19.19
N ARG A 150 -23.77 13.99 -19.83
CA ARG A 150 -25.24 13.93 -19.82
C ARG A 150 -25.82 13.74 -18.42
N LEU A 151 -25.14 12.99 -17.56
CA LEU A 151 -25.53 12.77 -16.16
C LEU A 151 -25.19 13.95 -15.24
N ASN A 152 -24.53 15.01 -15.75
CA ASN A 152 -24.11 16.18 -14.98
C ASN A 152 -23.31 15.80 -13.71
N CYS A 153 -22.41 14.83 -13.85
CA CYS A 153 -21.64 14.32 -12.72
C CYS A 153 -20.63 15.37 -12.19
N ARG A 154 -20.35 15.33 -10.89
CA ARG A 154 -19.32 16.13 -10.22
C ARG A 154 -17.90 15.77 -10.72
N SER A 155 -16.93 16.61 -10.38
CA SER A 155 -15.52 16.35 -10.68
C SER A 155 -14.93 15.25 -9.78
N PHE A 156 -13.83 14.64 -10.23
CA PHE A 156 -13.12 13.66 -9.41
C PHE A 156 -12.44 14.33 -8.21
N LYS A 157 -12.03 15.60 -8.35
CA LYS A 157 -11.57 16.41 -7.22
C LYS A 157 -12.61 16.48 -6.09
N TRP A 158 -13.88 16.65 -6.43
CA TRP A 158 -14.97 16.61 -5.43
C TRP A 158 -15.05 15.24 -4.76
N PHE A 159 -14.96 14.15 -5.53
CA PHE A 159 -14.95 12.78 -4.98
C PHE A 159 -13.80 12.59 -3.99
N MET A 160 -12.58 12.99 -4.36
CA MET A 160 -11.40 12.87 -3.49
C MET A 160 -11.46 13.76 -2.24
N THR A 161 -12.16 14.88 -2.29
CA THR A 161 -12.24 15.84 -1.17
C THR A 161 -13.39 15.55 -0.22
N GLU A 162 -14.54 15.07 -0.73
CA GLU A 162 -15.77 14.92 0.05
C GLU A 162 -16.11 13.46 0.37
N VAL A 163 -15.70 12.52 -0.50
CA VAL A 163 -16.01 11.10 -0.35
C VAL A 163 -14.79 10.32 0.14
N ALA A 164 -13.66 10.43 -0.56
CA ALA A 164 -12.42 9.69 -0.29
C ALA A 164 -11.33 10.55 0.38
N TRP A 165 -11.73 11.42 1.31
CA TRP A 165 -10.86 12.41 1.95
C TRP A 165 -9.75 11.82 2.84
N ASP A 166 -9.96 10.60 3.33
CA ASP A 166 -9.03 9.84 4.14
C ASP A 166 -8.05 9.01 3.29
N LEU A 167 -8.38 8.74 2.02
CA LEU A 167 -7.53 7.96 1.12
C LEU A 167 -6.12 8.55 0.98
N PRO A 168 -5.90 9.87 0.77
CA PRO A 168 -4.56 10.45 0.70
C PRO A 168 -3.74 10.33 1.99
N LYS A 169 -4.36 10.12 3.16
CA LYS A 169 -3.64 9.89 4.42
C LYS A 169 -2.89 8.56 4.38
N HIS A 170 -3.50 7.57 3.72
CA HIS A 170 -2.94 6.24 3.58
C HIS A 170 -2.22 6.04 2.24
N TYR A 171 -2.62 6.70 1.16
CA TYR A 171 -2.05 6.56 -0.18
C TYR A 171 -1.96 7.94 -0.83
N PRO A 172 -0.99 8.77 -0.41
CA PRO A 172 -0.87 10.13 -0.90
C PRO A 172 -0.54 10.12 -2.41
N PRO A 173 -1.20 10.97 -3.22
CA PRO A 173 -0.92 11.06 -4.65
C PRO A 173 0.56 11.32 -4.95
N VAL A 174 1.22 12.12 -4.11
CA VAL A 174 2.68 12.33 -4.08
C VAL A 174 3.18 11.91 -2.71
N GLU A 175 4.04 10.90 -2.68
CA GLU A 175 4.59 10.39 -1.43
C GLU A 175 5.60 11.38 -0.83
N PRO A 176 5.56 11.63 0.50
CA PRO A 176 6.60 12.39 1.16
C PRO A 176 7.98 11.73 1.03
N PRO A 177 9.08 12.50 1.09
CA PRO A 177 10.43 11.97 0.97
C PRO A 177 10.77 10.99 2.10
N ALA A 178 11.64 10.02 1.80
CA ALA A 178 12.18 9.10 2.79
C ALA A 178 13.11 9.81 3.79
N ALA A 179 13.17 9.29 5.02
CA ALA A 179 14.02 9.81 6.09
C ALA A 179 15.48 9.35 5.95
N ALA A 180 15.70 8.11 5.49
CA ALA A 180 17.02 7.55 5.25
C ALA A 180 16.95 6.40 4.24
N TRP A 181 18.03 6.15 3.50
CA TRP A 181 18.09 5.03 2.56
C TRP A 181 19.51 4.61 2.20
N GLY A 182 19.64 3.44 1.61
CA GLY A 182 20.90 2.86 1.16
C GLY A 182 21.30 1.65 2.00
N GLU A 183 22.59 1.35 2.07
CA GLU A 183 23.10 0.34 2.99
C GLU A 183 22.88 0.77 4.45
N LEU A 184 22.64 -0.22 5.31
CA LEU A 184 22.48 -0.04 6.76
C LEU A 184 23.60 -0.80 7.48
N ARG A 185 24.65 -0.07 7.86
CA ARG A 185 25.89 -0.62 8.40
C ARG A 185 25.93 -0.53 9.92
N ASN A 186 26.32 -1.62 10.58
CA ASN A 186 26.61 -1.63 12.00
C ASN A 186 28.00 -1.00 12.30
N ILE A 187 28.09 -0.09 13.27
CA ILE A 187 29.36 0.59 13.60
C ILE A 187 30.36 -0.37 14.26
N GLY A 188 29.92 -1.21 15.20
CA GLY A 188 30.81 -2.09 15.97
C GLY A 188 31.48 -3.17 15.13
N SER A 189 30.73 -3.82 14.24
CA SER A 189 31.25 -4.91 13.39
C SER A 189 31.70 -4.47 12.00
N GLY A 190 31.23 -3.31 11.52
CA GLY A 190 31.42 -2.85 10.13
C GLY A 190 30.65 -3.67 9.09
N LEU A 191 29.81 -4.63 9.51
CA LEU A 191 28.95 -5.44 8.64
C LEU A 191 27.65 -4.70 8.31
N CYS A 192 26.99 -5.08 7.22
CA CYS A 192 25.73 -4.50 6.76
C CYS A 192 24.58 -5.47 6.99
N MET A 193 23.39 -4.92 7.21
CA MET A 193 22.17 -5.71 7.19
C MET A 193 21.93 -6.28 5.78
N GLU A 194 21.46 -7.52 5.70
CA GLU A 194 21.08 -8.18 4.46
C GLU A 194 19.83 -9.04 4.69
N SER A 195 18.92 -9.02 3.72
CA SER A 195 17.91 -10.08 3.57
C SER A 195 18.08 -10.80 2.24
N LYS A 196 18.13 -12.14 2.26
CA LYS A 196 18.23 -12.96 1.04
C LYS A 196 16.88 -13.25 0.39
N HIS A 197 15.80 -13.14 1.16
CA HIS A 197 14.45 -13.43 0.73
C HIS A 197 13.53 -12.28 1.10
N PHE A 198 12.67 -11.87 0.17
CA PHE A 198 11.78 -10.72 0.34
C PHE A 198 10.34 -11.19 0.58
N SER A 199 10.18 -12.16 1.48
CA SER A 199 8.89 -12.71 1.87
C SER A 199 8.65 -12.57 3.36
N SER A 200 7.38 -12.58 3.76
CA SER A 200 6.98 -12.60 5.16
C SER A 200 7.66 -13.73 5.95
N GLY A 201 8.18 -13.41 7.13
CA GLY A 201 8.98 -14.28 8.00
C GLY A 201 10.48 -14.35 7.67
N SER A 202 10.96 -13.66 6.63
CA SER A 202 12.38 -13.75 6.26
C SER A 202 13.28 -13.07 7.30
N PRO A 203 14.37 -13.73 7.75
CA PRO A 203 15.28 -13.14 8.73
C PRO A 203 16.21 -12.12 8.09
N ILE A 204 16.54 -11.07 8.85
CA ILE A 204 17.59 -10.10 8.49
C ILE A 204 18.88 -10.52 9.21
N ARG A 205 19.99 -10.54 8.50
CA ARG A 205 21.31 -10.97 9.03
C ARG A 205 22.38 -9.92 8.78
N LEU A 206 23.51 -10.08 9.46
CA LEU A 206 24.72 -9.32 9.15
C LEU A 206 25.53 -10.02 8.06
N GLU A 207 25.93 -9.28 7.03
CA GLU A 207 26.82 -9.74 5.99
C GLU A 207 27.86 -8.68 5.62
N LYS A 208 28.87 -9.09 4.84
CA LYS A 208 29.87 -8.15 4.32
C LYS A 208 29.16 -7.11 3.44
N CYS A 209 29.41 -5.83 3.71
CA CYS A 209 28.85 -4.73 2.93
C CYS A 209 29.27 -4.84 1.46
N LEU A 210 28.30 -4.82 0.57
CA LEU A 210 28.53 -4.84 -0.87
C LEU A 210 28.86 -3.42 -1.36
N LYS A 211 30.15 -3.17 -1.62
CA LYS A 211 30.55 -1.94 -2.31
C LYS A 211 30.01 -1.98 -3.74
N GLY A 212 29.40 -0.89 -4.22
CA GLY A 212 28.77 -0.76 -5.53
C GLY A 212 29.63 -1.26 -6.71
N ARG A 213 29.56 -2.58 -6.97
CA ARG A 213 30.24 -3.26 -8.07
C ARG A 213 29.24 -3.46 -9.21
N GLY A 214 28.92 -2.39 -9.93
CA GLY A 214 28.34 -2.44 -11.28
C GLY A 214 26.97 -3.12 -11.50
N GLU A 215 26.49 -3.96 -10.58
CA GLU A 215 25.17 -4.58 -10.60
C GLU A 215 24.19 -3.69 -9.81
N PRO A 216 22.92 -3.57 -10.25
CA PRO A 216 21.93 -2.77 -9.54
C PRO A 216 21.76 -3.31 -8.11
N THR A 217 22.21 -2.53 -7.13
CA THR A 217 22.32 -2.84 -5.70
C THR A 217 21.05 -3.40 -5.05
N TRP A 218 19.89 -3.21 -5.68
CA TRP A 218 18.57 -3.70 -5.27
C TRP A 218 18.42 -5.22 -5.23
N SER A 219 19.18 -5.95 -6.05
CA SER A 219 19.06 -7.41 -6.18
C SER A 219 19.67 -8.19 -5.01
N HIS A 220 20.56 -7.57 -4.23
CA HIS A 220 21.32 -8.26 -3.18
C HIS A 220 20.73 -8.10 -1.77
N GLY A 221 19.64 -7.34 -1.61
CA GLY A 221 18.93 -7.25 -0.34
C GLY A 221 19.65 -6.54 0.81
N GLN A 222 20.70 -5.76 0.51
CA GLN A 222 21.41 -4.90 1.47
C GLN A 222 20.97 -3.43 1.42
N VAL A 223 19.97 -3.10 0.60
CA VAL A 223 19.49 -1.73 0.48
C VAL A 223 18.12 -1.61 1.13
N PHE A 224 18.03 -0.64 2.05
CA PHE A 224 16.82 -0.38 2.82
C PHE A 224 16.42 1.09 2.70
N THR A 225 15.15 1.35 2.95
CA THR A 225 14.57 2.69 3.00
C THR A 225 13.78 2.83 4.28
N PHE A 226 14.10 3.86 5.06
CA PHE A 226 13.27 4.34 6.16
C PHE A 226 12.26 5.35 5.61
N GLY A 227 11.04 4.85 5.36
CA GLY A 227 10.02 5.53 4.58
C GLY A 227 9.24 6.58 5.37
N TRP A 228 8.40 7.33 4.67
CA TRP A 228 7.58 8.40 5.25
C TRP A 228 6.53 7.90 6.26
N ARG A 229 6.27 6.59 6.30
CA ARG A 229 5.36 5.93 7.25
C ARG A 229 6.03 5.52 8.56
N GLU A 230 7.29 5.91 8.75
CA GLU A 230 8.11 5.51 9.88
C GLU A 230 8.33 3.98 9.93
N ASP A 231 8.34 3.33 8.76
CA ASP A 231 8.66 1.91 8.57
C ASP A 231 9.97 1.73 7.76
N ILE A 232 10.67 0.61 7.95
CA ILE A 232 11.91 0.29 7.22
C ILE A 232 11.62 -0.85 6.23
N ARG A 233 11.89 -0.62 4.95
CA ARG A 233 11.60 -1.56 3.84
C ARG A 233 12.85 -1.92 3.06
N VAL A 234 12.83 -3.08 2.41
CA VAL A 234 13.85 -3.45 1.42
C VAL A 234 13.62 -2.67 0.12
N GLY A 235 14.68 -2.15 -0.51
CA GLY A 235 14.61 -1.42 -1.79
C GLY A 235 14.85 0.09 -1.67
N ASP A 236 14.88 0.80 -2.81
CA ASP A 236 15.11 2.26 -2.82
C ASP A 236 13.86 2.97 -2.42
N PRO A 237 13.96 4.26 -2.06
CA PRO A 237 12.81 5.14 -1.97
C PRO A 237 11.85 5.05 -3.17
N LEU A 238 12.33 4.77 -4.39
CA LEU A 238 11.49 4.65 -5.59
C LEU A 238 10.99 3.23 -5.88
N HIS A 239 11.67 2.17 -5.41
CA HIS A 239 11.29 0.77 -5.69
C HIS A 239 11.27 -0.10 -4.43
N THR A 240 10.75 0.43 -3.33
CA THR A 240 10.57 -0.35 -2.09
C THR A 240 9.69 -1.59 -2.34
N LYS A 241 10.05 -2.69 -1.66
CA LYS A 241 9.23 -3.90 -1.56
C LYS A 241 8.19 -3.72 -0.47
N LYS A 242 7.10 -4.48 -0.56
CA LYS A 242 6.02 -4.50 0.44
C LYS A 242 6.33 -5.37 1.66
N VAL A 243 7.60 -5.44 2.03
CA VAL A 243 8.05 -6.13 3.23
C VAL A 243 8.80 -5.16 4.13
N CYS A 244 8.40 -5.13 5.39
CA CYS A 244 8.82 -4.17 6.39
C CYS A 244 9.56 -4.87 7.53
N PHE A 245 10.45 -4.15 8.20
CA PHE A 245 11.05 -4.61 9.45
C PHE A 245 9.95 -4.75 10.49
N ASP A 246 9.91 -5.93 11.12
CA ASP A 246 8.93 -6.32 12.11
C ASP A 246 9.62 -6.93 13.32
N ALA A 247 9.24 -6.47 14.52
CA ALA A 247 9.75 -6.98 15.79
C ALA A 247 8.62 -7.19 16.80
N VAL A 248 8.49 -8.41 17.30
CA VAL A 248 7.38 -8.83 18.17
C VAL A 248 7.65 -8.51 19.65
N SER A 249 8.90 -8.55 20.09
CA SER A 249 9.26 -8.34 21.50
C SER A 249 10.62 -7.65 21.64
N HIS A 250 10.97 -7.27 22.87
CA HIS A 250 12.25 -6.63 23.19
C HIS A 250 13.47 -7.56 23.09
N ASN A 251 13.27 -8.86 22.79
CA ASN A 251 14.30 -9.88 22.63
C ASN A 251 14.12 -10.75 21.37
N SER A 252 13.15 -10.41 20.51
CA SER A 252 12.89 -11.16 19.28
C SER A 252 13.95 -10.85 18.22
N PRO A 253 14.15 -11.72 17.21
CA PRO A 253 14.80 -11.30 15.97
C PRO A 253 14.02 -10.16 15.31
N VAL A 254 14.67 -9.42 14.42
CA VAL A 254 14.01 -8.52 13.46
C VAL A 254 13.81 -9.29 12.17
N THR A 255 12.57 -9.40 11.70
CA THR A 255 12.23 -10.12 10.46
C THR A 255 11.56 -9.20 9.45
N LEU A 256 11.43 -9.66 8.22
CA LEU A 256 10.61 -9.04 7.20
C LEU A 256 9.18 -9.59 7.29
N TYR A 257 8.18 -8.72 7.38
CA TYR A 257 6.76 -9.07 7.33
C TYR A 257 6.01 -8.19 6.33
N ASP A 258 4.81 -8.60 5.91
CA ASP A 258 4.03 -7.82 4.95
C ASP A 258 3.65 -6.45 5.54
N CYS A 259 3.98 -5.38 4.82
CA CYS A 259 3.78 -4.03 5.33
C CYS A 259 2.30 -3.68 5.50
N HIS A 260 1.86 -3.43 6.74
CA HIS A 260 0.48 -3.04 7.04
C HIS A 260 0.27 -1.52 7.24
N GLY A 261 1.33 -0.73 7.42
CA GLY A 261 1.23 0.74 7.50
C GLY A 261 0.49 1.29 8.73
N MET A 262 0.34 0.47 9.79
CA MET A 262 -0.36 0.84 11.03
C MET A 262 0.60 1.24 12.17
N LYS A 263 1.85 1.59 11.84
CA LYS A 263 2.94 1.81 12.80
C LYS A 263 3.22 0.51 13.59
N GLY A 264 2.64 0.32 14.78
CA GLY A 264 2.68 -0.97 15.49
C GLY A 264 4.07 -1.59 15.60
N ASN A 265 4.17 -2.91 15.48
CA ASN A 265 5.41 -3.69 15.46
C ASN A 265 6.33 -3.42 14.25
N GLN A 266 5.93 -2.53 13.35
CA GLN A 266 6.73 -2.03 12.23
C GLN A 266 7.08 -0.54 12.36
N LEU A 267 6.83 0.06 13.54
CA LEU A 267 7.18 1.46 13.82
C LEU A 267 8.63 1.56 14.29
N TRP A 268 9.42 2.37 13.59
CA TRP A 268 10.83 2.58 13.93
C TRP A 268 11.13 4.05 14.12
N ALA A 269 12.07 4.34 15.01
CA ALA A 269 12.67 5.67 15.15
C ALA A 269 14.19 5.56 14.98
N TYR A 270 14.75 6.39 14.10
CA TYR A 270 16.19 6.49 13.95
C TYR A 270 16.70 7.73 14.70
N ARG A 271 17.32 7.47 15.85
CA ARG A 271 17.70 8.50 16.84
C ARG A 271 19.06 9.11 16.54
N LYS A 272 19.37 10.24 17.20
CA LYS A 272 20.65 10.96 17.04
C LYS A 272 21.87 10.14 17.47
N ASP A 273 21.69 9.25 18.44
CA ASP A 273 22.69 8.27 18.91
C ASP A 273 22.91 7.10 17.93
N LYS A 274 22.29 7.14 16.74
CA LYS A 274 22.39 6.12 15.69
C LYS A 274 21.72 4.79 16.06
N SER A 275 20.89 4.76 17.10
CA SER A 275 20.08 3.59 17.41
C SER A 275 18.84 3.50 16.50
N LEU A 276 18.43 2.27 16.18
CA LEU A 276 17.12 1.97 15.62
C LEU A 276 16.23 1.55 16.79
N TYR A 277 15.46 2.51 17.29
CA TYR A 277 14.56 2.33 18.41
C TYR A 277 13.20 1.82 17.93
N HIS A 278 12.68 0.83 18.65
CA HIS A 278 11.34 0.29 18.45
C HIS A 278 10.45 0.73 19.62
N PRO A 279 9.58 1.75 19.43
CA PRO A 279 8.78 2.32 20.52
C PRO A 279 7.85 1.31 21.18
N ILE A 280 7.29 0.37 20.42
CA ILE A 280 6.29 -0.57 20.93
C ILE A 280 6.88 -1.57 21.92
N SER A 281 8.12 -2.01 21.73
CA SER A 281 8.80 -2.91 22.68
C SER A 281 9.77 -2.19 23.63
N ASN A 282 9.91 -0.87 23.50
CA ASN A 282 10.87 -0.05 24.24
C ASN A 282 12.30 -0.62 24.21
N SER A 283 12.77 -1.02 23.02
CA SER A 283 14.06 -1.68 22.84
C SER A 283 14.71 -1.23 21.55
N CYS A 284 15.99 -1.55 21.37
CA CYS A 284 16.80 -1.13 20.21
C CYS A 284 17.26 -2.34 19.42
N VAL A 285 17.51 -2.15 18.12
CA VAL A 285 18.13 -3.18 17.28
C VAL A 285 19.59 -3.34 17.67
N ASP A 286 19.95 -4.57 18.03
CA ASP A 286 21.29 -5.01 18.42
C ASP A 286 21.78 -6.11 17.46
N SER A 287 23.06 -6.45 17.56
CA SER A 287 23.66 -7.44 16.69
C SER A 287 24.75 -8.28 17.35
N ASP A 288 24.88 -9.51 16.87
CA ASP A 288 25.99 -10.41 17.18
C ASP A 288 26.72 -10.71 15.87
N ALA A 289 27.93 -10.15 15.73
CA ALA A 289 28.76 -10.30 14.55
C ALA A 289 29.30 -11.72 14.37
N ALA A 290 29.55 -12.45 15.45
CA ALA A 290 30.07 -13.82 15.39
C ALA A 290 29.00 -14.78 14.86
N GLN A 291 27.75 -14.61 15.29
CA GLN A 291 26.62 -15.40 14.81
C GLN A 291 25.92 -14.80 13.58
N LYS A 292 26.33 -13.59 13.15
CA LYS A 292 25.70 -12.80 12.07
C LYS A 292 24.20 -12.54 12.30
N ARG A 293 23.80 -12.34 13.55
CA ARG A 293 22.40 -12.18 13.95
C ARG A 293 22.06 -10.73 14.26
N ILE A 294 20.80 -10.40 14.01
CA ILE A 294 20.18 -9.12 14.37
C ILE A 294 18.96 -9.44 15.25
N PHE A 295 18.82 -8.74 16.36
CA PHE A 295 17.78 -8.99 17.36
C PHE A 295 17.49 -7.71 18.15
N MET A 296 16.36 -7.69 18.84
CA MET A 296 16.02 -6.61 19.77
C MET A 296 16.72 -6.82 21.10
N ASN A 297 17.15 -5.74 21.75
CA ASN A 297 17.73 -5.77 23.09
C ASN A 297 17.48 -4.45 23.83
N SER A 298 17.74 -4.41 25.13
CA SER A 298 17.72 -3.17 25.92
C SER A 298 18.61 -2.11 25.28
N CYS A 299 18.08 -0.90 25.11
CA CYS A 299 18.82 0.19 24.48
C CYS A 299 20.04 0.61 25.30
N ASP A 300 21.20 0.64 24.66
CA ASP A 300 22.45 1.15 25.20
C ASP A 300 23.12 2.06 24.15
N SER A 301 23.04 3.37 24.39
CA SER A 301 23.63 4.39 23.50
C SER A 301 25.15 4.29 23.36
N SER A 302 25.84 3.64 24.31
CA SER A 302 27.29 3.44 24.26
C SER A 302 27.70 2.18 23.50
N SER A 303 26.76 1.27 23.23
CA SER A 303 27.04 0.01 22.56
C SER A 303 27.18 0.20 21.05
N LEU A 304 28.38 -0.10 20.53
CA LEU A 304 28.67 -0.04 19.10
C LEU A 304 27.88 -1.10 18.29
N SER A 305 27.42 -2.19 18.91
CA SER A 305 26.58 -3.20 18.25
C SER A 305 25.15 -2.73 18.02
N GLN A 306 24.72 -1.66 18.70
CA GLN A 306 23.39 -1.03 18.55
C GLN A 306 23.42 0.27 17.73
N GLN A 307 24.60 0.70 17.26
CA GLN A 307 24.73 1.88 16.43
C GLN A 307 24.75 1.50 14.94
N TRP A 308 23.85 2.11 14.16
CA TRP A 308 23.61 1.83 12.76
C TRP A 308 23.74 3.09 11.91
N LEU A 309 24.42 2.98 10.77
CA LEU A 309 24.59 4.07 9.81
C LEU A 309 23.87 3.74 8.51
N PHE A 310 22.87 4.56 8.19
CA PHE A 310 22.36 4.63 6.83
C PHE A 310 23.35 5.35 5.93
N GLN A 311 23.47 4.89 4.69
CA GLN A 311 24.31 5.52 3.67
C GLN A 311 23.89 6.98 3.39
N ASN A 312 22.58 7.23 3.27
CA ASN A 312 22.01 8.55 2.99
C ASN A 312 20.92 8.87 4.01
N THR A 313 20.82 10.14 4.40
CA THR A 313 19.80 10.62 5.35
C THR A 313 19.25 11.97 4.93
N ASN A 314 18.01 12.23 5.33
CA ASN A 314 17.36 13.54 5.26
C ASN A 314 17.13 14.03 6.70
N ALA A 315 18.02 14.90 7.18
CA ALA A 315 18.00 15.39 8.56
C ALA A 315 16.67 16.07 8.92
N THR A 316 16.10 16.86 8.02
CA THR A 316 14.82 17.55 8.24
C THR A 316 13.67 16.58 8.51
N VAL A 317 13.59 15.48 7.76
CA VAL A 317 12.55 14.46 7.96
C VAL A 317 12.81 13.67 9.24
N LEU A 318 14.06 13.31 9.51
CA LEU A 318 14.45 12.61 10.75
C LEU A 318 14.14 13.43 12.00
N ASP A 319 14.44 14.73 11.99
CA ASP A 319 14.13 15.62 13.11
C ASP A 319 12.61 15.73 13.32
N SER A 320 11.83 15.81 12.23
CA SER A 320 10.36 15.81 12.30
C SER A 320 9.78 14.50 12.85
N PHE A 321 10.40 13.34 12.56
CA PHE A 321 9.94 12.06 13.09
C PHE A 321 10.25 11.95 14.57
N ASN A 322 11.46 12.35 14.98
CA ASN A 322 11.89 12.29 16.36
C ASN A 322 11.22 13.34 17.26
N SER A 323 10.65 14.42 16.72
CA SER A 323 9.88 15.39 17.53
C SER A 323 8.45 14.93 17.85
N ASN A 324 7.94 13.93 17.14
CA ASN A 324 6.58 13.44 17.27
C ASN A 324 6.44 12.27 18.27
N HIS A 325 7.54 11.86 18.91
CA HIS A 325 7.64 10.78 19.91
C HIS A 325 8.38 11.27 21.15
#